data_AF-A0A3S0SDR8-F1
#
_entry.id   AF-A0A3S0SDR8-F1
#
_cell.length_a   1.000
_cell.length_b   1.000
_cell.length_c   1.000
_cell.angle_alpha   90.00
_cell.angle_beta   90.00
_cell.angle_gamma   90.00
#
_symmetry.space_group_name_H-M   'P 1'
#
loop_
_entity.id
_entity.type
_entity.pdbx_description
1 polymer ?
#
loop_
_entity_poly.entity_id
_entity_poly.type
_entity_poly.pdbx_seq_one_letter_code
_entity_poly.pdbx_strand_id
1 'polypeptide(L)'
;MKDEVNEDIFDHVAKKIKADQNIASRQLGIICATIAAYGAVIFFAFLIFRAHPSISCEFVNNQVMLRFWPPNTAILSALKTSRYSQSDQCLLIAMRSLASVVMLPAVVVFLVKQLFASDSYHVQGMMTAFIIILAASLASAYIGPTEHYSRYRMSFESPIEVNIWKSMIHIFGFYLAAFVLAFRLPAYIRSTRR
;
A
#
# COMPACT_ATOMS: atom_id res chain seq x y z
N MET A 1 34.02 -3.89 -43.09
CA MET A 1 33.36 -2.57 -42.92
C MET A 1 31.86 -2.67 -42.61
N LYS A 2 31.08 -3.63 -43.13
CA LYS A 2 29.67 -3.84 -42.67
C LYS A 2 29.55 -4.60 -41.35
N ASP A 3 30.52 -5.46 -41.04
CA ASP A 3 30.47 -6.30 -39.83
C ASP A 3 30.80 -5.53 -38.54
N GLU A 4 31.77 -4.61 -38.56
CA GLU A 4 32.12 -3.75 -37.41
C GLU A 4 30.98 -2.81 -36.99
N VAL A 5 30.18 -2.33 -37.94
CA VAL A 5 29.02 -1.46 -37.66
C VAL A 5 27.89 -2.26 -36.99
N ASN A 6 27.74 -3.54 -37.33
CA ASN A 6 26.74 -4.39 -36.69
C ASN A 6 27.17 -4.76 -35.26
N GLU A 7 28.43 -5.08 -35.03
CA GLU A 7 28.96 -5.39 -33.70
C GLU A 7 28.78 -4.23 -32.71
N ASP A 8 29.06 -3.00 -33.13
CA ASP A 8 28.91 -1.80 -32.31
C ASP A 8 27.43 -1.50 -31.97
N ILE A 9 26.50 -1.80 -32.89
CA ILE A 9 25.05 -1.68 -32.63
C ILE A 9 24.60 -2.73 -31.60
N PHE A 10 25.04 -3.99 -31.72
CA PHE A 10 24.67 -5.04 -30.78
C PHE A 10 25.25 -4.80 -29.38
N ASP A 11 26.49 -4.35 -29.29
CA ASP A 11 27.12 -4.02 -28.01
C ASP A 11 26.47 -2.80 -27.36
N HIS A 12 26.08 -1.79 -28.15
CA HIS A 12 25.35 -0.64 -27.63
C HIS A 12 23.96 -1.02 -27.12
N VAL A 13 23.24 -1.87 -27.83
CA VAL A 13 21.93 -2.40 -27.41
C VAL A 13 22.06 -3.28 -26.17
N ALA A 14 23.04 -4.18 -26.11
CA ALA A 14 23.29 -5.03 -24.96
C ALA A 14 23.64 -4.22 -23.71
N LYS A 15 24.47 -3.17 -23.86
CA LYS A 15 24.83 -2.26 -22.78
C LYS A 15 23.61 -1.46 -22.28
N LYS A 16 22.72 -1.04 -23.17
CA LYS A 16 21.46 -0.37 -22.83
C LYS A 16 20.49 -1.29 -22.09
N ILE A 17 20.29 -2.52 -22.57
CA ILE A 17 19.46 -3.53 -21.91
C ILE A 17 19.99 -3.83 -20.50
N LYS A 18 21.31 -3.98 -20.34
CA LYS A 18 21.94 -4.24 -19.05
C LYS A 18 21.82 -3.05 -18.09
N ALA A 19 21.91 -1.81 -18.61
CA ALA A 19 21.68 -0.60 -17.81
C ALA A 19 20.22 -0.48 -17.36
N ASP A 20 19.25 -0.74 -18.23
CA ASP A 20 17.83 -0.71 -17.90
C ASP A 20 17.45 -1.81 -16.89
N GLN A 21 18.02 -3.02 -17.04
CA GLN A 21 17.87 -4.10 -16.06
C GLN A 21 18.44 -3.73 -14.69
N ASN A 22 19.60 -3.06 -14.64
CA ASN A 22 20.20 -2.61 -13.38
C ASN A 22 19.37 -1.52 -12.68
N ILE A 23 18.71 -0.65 -13.44
CA ILE A 23 17.79 0.36 -12.89
C ILE A 23 16.53 -0.31 -12.34
N ALA A 24 15.94 -1.24 -13.10
CA ALA A 24 14.74 -1.97 -12.69
C ALA A 24 14.99 -2.82 -11.43
N SER A 25 16.12 -3.54 -11.35
CA SER A 25 16.48 -4.34 -10.18
C SER A 25 16.73 -3.47 -8.94
N ARG A 26 17.38 -2.31 -9.10
CA ARG A 26 17.57 -1.34 -8.01
C ARG A 26 16.24 -0.76 -7.52
N GLN A 27 15.33 -0.40 -8.42
CA GLN A 27 14.00 0.09 -8.06
C GLN A 27 13.19 -0.98 -7.33
N LEU A 28 13.21 -2.22 -7.81
CA LEU A 28 12.57 -3.35 -7.14
C LEU A 28 13.16 -3.58 -5.75
N GLY A 29 14.48 -3.51 -5.60
CA GLY A 29 15.16 -3.63 -4.31
C GLY A 29 14.71 -2.56 -3.31
N ILE A 30 14.58 -1.31 -3.74
CA ILE A 30 14.09 -0.20 -2.89
C ILE A 30 12.64 -0.45 -2.48
N ILE A 31 11.77 -0.88 -3.40
CA ILE A 31 10.36 -1.18 -3.10
C ILE A 31 10.27 -2.32 -2.10
N CYS A 32 10.98 -3.43 -2.31
CA CYS A 32 11.01 -4.57 -1.40
C CYS A 32 11.52 -4.18 -0.01
N ALA A 33 12.62 -3.43 0.08
CA ALA A 33 13.17 -2.96 1.35
C ALA A 33 12.18 -2.04 2.09
N THR A 34 11.49 -1.16 1.37
CA THR A 34 10.47 -0.26 1.94
C THR A 34 9.26 -1.04 2.47
N ILE A 35 8.76 -2.02 1.70
CA ILE A 35 7.67 -2.90 2.13
C ILE A 35 8.09 -3.70 3.37
N ALA A 36 9.32 -4.22 3.39
CA ALA A 36 9.84 -4.96 4.54
C ALA A 36 9.95 -4.07 5.79
N ALA A 37 10.44 -2.83 5.64
CA ALA A 37 10.52 -1.87 6.74
C ALA A 37 9.14 -1.54 7.32
N TYR A 38 8.16 -1.26 6.45
CA TYR A 38 6.78 -1.05 6.90
C TYR A 38 6.19 -2.30 7.55
N GLY A 39 6.39 -3.47 6.94
CA GLY A 39 5.96 -4.75 7.51
C GLY A 39 6.51 -4.96 8.92
N ALA A 40 7.78 -4.64 9.16
CA ALA A 40 8.40 -4.73 10.47
C ALA A 40 7.73 -3.78 11.49
N VAL A 41 7.54 -2.50 11.14
CA VAL A 41 6.87 -1.52 12.01
C VAL A 41 5.47 -1.99 12.39
N ILE A 42 4.70 -2.49 11.43
CA ILE A 42 3.35 -3.00 11.65
C ILE A 42 3.36 -4.26 12.51
N PHE A 43 4.30 -5.17 12.28
CA PHE A 43 4.44 -6.37 13.10
C PHE A 43 4.79 -6.04 14.55
N PHE A 44 5.75 -5.14 14.80
CA PHE A 44 6.08 -4.69 16.15
C PHE A 44 4.92 -3.98 16.83
N ALA A 45 4.22 -3.11 16.11
CA ALA A 45 3.03 -2.45 16.65
C ALA A 45 1.92 -3.45 17.02
N PHE A 46 1.72 -4.49 16.21
CA PHE A 46 0.79 -5.58 16.51
C PHE A 46 1.14 -6.24 17.85
N LEU A 47 2.41 -6.58 18.06
CA LEU A 47 2.85 -7.19 19.33
C LEU A 47 2.58 -6.27 20.52
N ILE A 48 2.90 -4.98 20.41
CA ILE A 48 2.68 -3.99 21.47
C ILE A 48 1.19 -3.83 21.78
N PHE A 49 0.35 -3.62 20.76
CA PHE A 49 -1.10 -3.45 20.93
C PHE A 49 -1.77 -4.72 21.44
N ARG A 50 -1.25 -5.90 21.09
CA ARG A 50 -1.74 -7.18 21.62
C ARG A 50 -1.38 -7.36 23.09
N ALA A 51 -0.16 -6.99 23.48
CA ALA A 51 0.31 -7.06 24.87
C ALA A 51 -0.37 -6.01 25.77
N HIS A 52 -0.74 -4.85 25.21
CA HIS A 52 -1.33 -3.74 25.95
C HIS A 52 -2.65 -3.26 25.31
N PRO A 53 -3.77 -3.95 25.56
CA PRO A 53 -5.08 -3.59 24.99
C PRO A 53 -5.59 -2.19 25.34
N SER A 54 -5.14 -1.62 26.48
CA SER A 54 -5.46 -0.24 26.85
C SER A 54 -4.98 0.77 25.82
N ILE A 55 -3.76 0.58 25.29
CA ILE A 55 -3.15 1.46 24.29
C ILE A 55 -3.94 1.40 22.97
N SER A 56 -4.32 0.20 22.53
CA SER A 56 -5.09 0.05 21.29
C SER A 56 -6.48 0.66 21.39
N CYS A 57 -7.15 0.55 22.55
CA CYS A 57 -8.43 1.21 22.76
C CYS A 57 -8.32 2.73 22.89
N GLU A 58 -7.28 3.26 23.55
CA GLU A 58 -7.03 4.71 23.61
C GLU A 58 -6.80 5.29 22.21
N PHE A 59 -6.05 4.56 21.37
CA PHE A 59 -5.83 4.91 19.98
C PHE A 59 -7.15 5.00 19.19
N VAL A 60 -8.08 4.06 19.41
CA VAL A 60 -9.40 4.03 18.77
C VAL A 60 -10.33 5.13 19.28
N ASN A 61 -10.22 5.53 20.56
CA ASN A 61 -11.00 6.63 21.12
C ASN A 61 -10.65 7.97 20.48
N ASN A 62 -9.46 8.10 19.88
CA ASN A 62 -9.08 9.28 19.13
C ASN A 62 -9.75 9.29 17.74
N GLN A 63 -10.75 10.16 17.57
CA GLN A 63 -11.51 10.32 16.32
C GLN A 63 -10.63 10.70 15.11
N VAL A 64 -9.51 11.38 15.33
CA VAL A 64 -8.57 11.73 14.24
C VAL A 64 -7.89 10.47 13.74
N MET A 65 -7.45 9.60 14.65
CA MET A 65 -6.80 8.34 14.31
C MET A 65 -7.70 7.40 13.51
N LEU A 66 -9.00 7.37 13.83
CA LEU A 66 -10.00 6.62 13.07
C LEU A 66 -10.14 7.06 11.62
N ARG A 67 -9.95 8.36 11.33
CA ARG A 67 -10.17 8.94 9.99
C ARG A 67 -9.02 8.69 9.03
N PHE A 68 -7.84 8.31 9.51
CA PHE A 68 -6.70 8.01 8.62
C PHE A 68 -7.01 6.85 7.68
N TRP A 69 -7.77 5.85 8.15
CA TRP A 69 -8.32 4.79 7.30
C TRP A 69 -9.85 4.87 7.28
N PRO A 70 -10.46 5.60 6.31
CA PRO A 70 -11.89 5.88 6.30
C PRO A 70 -12.82 4.68 6.50
N PRO A 71 -12.51 3.48 5.96
CA PRO A 71 -13.32 2.29 6.22
C PRO A 71 -13.48 1.89 7.69
N ASN A 72 -12.60 2.35 8.59
CA ASN A 72 -12.66 2.01 10.01
C ASN A 72 -13.96 2.40 10.68
N THR A 73 -14.61 3.48 10.23
CA THR A 73 -15.91 3.92 10.78
C THR A 73 -17.00 2.86 10.54
N ALA A 74 -17.14 2.38 9.31
CA ALA A 74 -18.11 1.35 8.94
C ALA A 74 -17.77 -0.03 9.54
N ILE A 75 -16.47 -0.38 9.57
CA ILE A 75 -16.03 -1.64 10.17
C ILE A 75 -16.27 -1.65 11.68
N LEU A 76 -16.01 -0.53 12.38
CA LEU A 76 -16.24 -0.44 13.82
C LEU A 76 -17.72 -0.63 14.16
N SER A 77 -18.66 -0.09 13.37
CA SER A 77 -20.09 -0.35 13.59
C SER A 77 -20.45 -1.84 13.44
N ALA A 78 -19.88 -2.53 12.46
CA ALA A 78 -20.12 -3.97 12.27
C ALA A 78 -19.47 -4.83 13.37
N LEU A 79 -18.33 -4.40 13.91
CA LEU A 79 -17.64 -5.09 14.99
C LEU A 79 -18.39 -4.98 16.33
N LYS A 80 -19.06 -3.85 16.60
CA LYS A 80 -19.81 -3.65 17.84
C LYS A 80 -20.94 -4.66 18.05
N THR A 81 -21.50 -5.19 16.97
CA THR A 81 -22.57 -6.21 17.00
C THR A 81 -22.03 -7.63 16.88
N SER A 82 -20.70 -7.82 16.88
CA SER A 82 -20.06 -9.10 16.65
C SER A 82 -19.68 -9.83 17.94
N ARG A 83 -19.20 -11.08 17.80
CA ARG A 83 -18.69 -11.90 18.90
C ARG A 83 -17.31 -11.47 19.45
N TYR A 84 -16.63 -10.52 18.80
CA TYR A 84 -15.28 -10.12 19.23
C TYR A 84 -15.31 -9.32 20.53
N SER A 85 -14.35 -9.60 21.40
CA SER A 85 -14.14 -8.81 22.62
C SER A 85 -13.82 -7.35 22.27
N GLN A 86 -14.13 -6.41 23.17
CA GLN A 86 -13.81 -4.99 22.95
C GLN A 86 -12.31 -4.79 22.65
N SER A 87 -11.42 -5.51 23.34
CA SER A 87 -9.98 -5.47 23.08
C SER A 87 -9.60 -5.89 21.67
N ASP A 88 -10.25 -6.92 21.12
CA ASP A 88 -9.99 -7.39 19.75
C ASP A 88 -10.52 -6.40 18.71
N GLN A 89 -11.67 -5.79 18.99
CA GLN A 89 -12.22 -4.72 18.15
C GLN A 89 -11.26 -3.51 18.12
N CYS A 90 -10.76 -3.08 19.28
CA CYS A 90 -9.78 -2.01 19.39
C CYS A 90 -8.50 -2.34 18.63
N LEU A 91 -7.97 -3.56 18.82
CA LEU A 91 -6.76 -4.03 18.16
C LEU A 91 -6.88 -3.96 16.64
N LEU A 92 -7.96 -4.48 16.06
CA LEU A 92 -8.16 -4.47 14.62
C LEU A 92 -8.21 -3.05 14.05
N ILE A 93 -8.95 -2.16 14.70
CA ILE A 93 -9.11 -0.79 14.22
C ILE A 93 -7.81 0.02 14.41
N ALA A 94 -7.14 -0.12 15.55
CA ALA A 94 -5.86 0.54 15.82
C ALA A 94 -4.80 0.10 14.80
N MET A 95 -4.70 -1.20 14.50
CA MET A 95 -3.77 -1.70 13.49
C MET A 95 -4.06 -1.15 12.09
N ARG A 96 -5.33 -1.08 11.68
CA ARG A 96 -5.73 -0.52 10.38
C ARG A 96 -5.39 0.97 10.27
N SER A 97 -5.69 1.74 11.31
CA SER A 97 -5.36 3.17 11.35
C SER A 97 -3.86 3.42 11.39
N LEU A 98 -3.11 2.69 12.22
CA LEU A 98 -1.66 2.85 12.31
C LEU A 98 -0.97 2.51 10.98
N ALA A 99 -1.37 1.43 10.31
CA ALA A 99 -0.85 1.09 8.99
C ALA A 99 -1.03 2.23 7.99
N SER A 100 -2.21 2.84 7.99
CA SER A 100 -2.51 4.00 7.16
C SER A 100 -1.67 5.23 7.53
N VAL A 101 -1.56 5.57 8.82
CA VAL A 101 -0.76 6.70 9.33
C VAL A 101 0.71 6.56 8.97
N VAL A 102 1.26 5.36 9.03
CA VAL A 102 2.68 5.11 8.76
C VAL A 102 3.00 5.19 7.26
N MET A 103 2.08 4.73 6.40
CA MET A 103 2.30 4.68 4.95
C MET A 103 1.92 5.99 4.23
N LEU A 104 0.95 6.75 4.75
CA LEU A 104 0.45 7.98 4.12
C LEU A 104 1.54 9.05 3.90
N PRO A 105 2.43 9.36 4.87
CA PRO A 105 3.48 10.36 4.68
C PRO A 105 4.38 10.07 3.49
N ALA A 106 4.68 8.80 3.22
CA ALA A 106 5.47 8.45 2.04
C ALA A 106 4.77 8.84 0.75
N VAL A 107 3.49 8.49 0.59
CA VAL A 107 2.71 8.89 -0.60
C VAL A 107 2.71 10.41 -0.76
N VAL A 108 2.53 11.16 0.33
CA VAL A 108 2.56 12.64 0.29
C VAL A 108 3.93 13.18 -0.14
N VAL A 109 5.02 12.73 0.49
CA VAL A 109 6.39 13.16 0.17
C VAL A 109 6.73 12.88 -1.29
N PHE A 110 6.37 11.69 -1.79
CA PHE A 110 6.64 11.32 -3.17
C PHE A 110 5.79 12.11 -4.17
N LEU A 111 4.52 12.35 -3.86
CA LEU A 111 3.66 13.19 -4.68
C LEU A 111 4.22 14.62 -4.78
N VAL A 112 4.59 15.22 -3.65
CA VAL A 112 5.24 16.54 -3.60
C VAL A 112 6.53 16.54 -4.43
N LYS A 113 7.43 15.59 -4.20
CA LYS A 113 8.69 15.48 -4.95
C LYS A 113 8.44 15.37 -6.46
N GLN A 114 7.44 14.59 -6.86
CA GLN A 114 7.13 14.40 -8.27
C GLN A 114 6.51 15.65 -8.91
N LEU A 115 5.72 16.44 -8.19
CA LEU A 115 5.20 17.71 -8.69
C LEU A 115 6.33 18.70 -9.05
N PHE A 116 7.43 18.68 -8.31
CA PHE A 116 8.60 19.55 -8.54
C PHE A 116 9.70 18.93 -9.42
N ALA A 117 9.56 17.67 -9.85
CA ALA A 117 10.57 17.02 -10.69
C ALA A 117 10.62 17.64 -12.11
N SER A 118 11.82 17.73 -12.69
CA SER A 118 12.04 18.19 -14.07
C SER A 118 11.86 17.09 -15.11
N ASP A 119 11.84 15.83 -14.69
CA ASP A 119 11.96 14.69 -15.58
C ASP A 119 10.66 14.41 -16.34
N SER A 120 10.76 14.25 -17.66
CA SER A 120 9.63 13.93 -18.56
C SER A 120 9.54 12.45 -18.92
N TYR A 121 10.29 11.58 -18.23
CA TYR A 121 10.33 10.16 -18.57
C TYR A 121 9.01 9.48 -18.17
N HIS A 122 8.21 9.14 -19.18
CA HIS A 122 6.93 8.47 -19.01
C HIS A 122 7.08 6.97 -19.28
N VAL A 123 6.81 6.14 -18.28
CA VAL A 123 6.67 4.69 -18.47
C VAL A 123 5.21 4.41 -18.85
N GLN A 124 4.98 4.27 -20.15
CA GLN A 124 3.66 4.00 -20.73
C GLN A 124 3.15 2.61 -20.29
N GLY A 125 1.84 2.49 -20.07
CA GLY A 125 1.18 1.18 -20.11
C GLY A 125 0.88 0.43 -18.80
N MET A 126 0.76 1.05 -17.62
CA MET A 126 0.16 0.39 -16.43
C MET A 126 -0.72 1.28 -15.53
N MET A 127 -0.98 2.54 -15.92
CA MET A 127 -1.72 3.48 -15.08
C MET A 127 -3.15 3.00 -14.79
N THR A 128 -3.86 2.51 -15.82
CA THR A 128 -5.21 1.97 -15.68
C THR A 128 -5.28 0.80 -14.69
N ALA A 129 -4.31 -0.11 -14.72
CA ALA A 129 -4.26 -1.23 -13.79
C ALA A 129 -4.13 -0.76 -12.34
N PHE A 130 -3.25 0.20 -12.06
CA PHE A 130 -3.10 0.75 -10.71
C PHE A 130 -4.31 1.58 -10.26
N ILE A 131 -5.01 2.28 -11.17
CA ILE A 131 -6.29 2.95 -10.85
C ILE A 131 -7.34 1.91 -10.43
N ILE A 132 -7.46 0.81 -11.17
CA ILE A 132 -8.37 -0.29 -10.85
C ILE A 132 -8.01 -0.90 -9.50
N ILE A 133 -6.73 -1.19 -9.25
CA ILE A 133 -6.27 -1.76 -7.97
C ILE A 133 -6.55 -0.79 -6.82
N LEU A 134 -6.30 0.51 -6.98
CA LEU A 134 -6.57 1.53 -5.98
C LEU A 134 -8.06 1.55 -5.60
N ALA A 135 -8.94 1.65 -6.61
CA ALA A 135 -10.38 1.69 -6.42
C ALA A 135 -10.92 0.39 -5.81
N ALA A 136 -10.48 -0.77 -6.33
CA ALA A 136 -10.89 -2.07 -5.85
C ALA A 136 -10.42 -2.32 -4.40
N SER A 137 -9.19 -1.93 -4.06
CA SER A 137 -8.65 -2.08 -2.69
C SER A 137 -9.41 -1.20 -1.70
N LEU A 138 -9.75 0.04 -2.08
CA LEU A 138 -10.55 0.91 -1.23
C LEU A 138 -11.97 0.39 -1.07
N ALA A 139 -12.65 0.04 -2.17
CA ALA A 139 -14.03 -0.46 -2.14
C ALA A 139 -14.14 -1.76 -1.31
N SER A 140 -13.22 -2.70 -1.50
CA SER A 140 -13.20 -3.95 -0.73
C SER A 140 -12.85 -3.73 0.75
N ALA A 141 -12.05 -2.72 1.08
CA ALA A 141 -11.74 -2.39 2.47
C ALA A 141 -12.94 -1.88 3.29
N TYR A 142 -13.96 -1.33 2.62
CA TYR A 142 -15.27 -0.98 3.22
C TYR A 142 -16.15 -2.19 3.49
N ILE A 143 -15.85 -3.33 2.88
CA ILE A 143 -16.66 -4.51 3.08
C ILE A 143 -16.29 -5.15 4.42
N GLY A 144 -17.27 -5.17 5.33
CA GLY A 144 -17.16 -5.78 6.64
C GLY A 144 -16.91 -7.29 6.63
N PRO A 145 -16.65 -7.86 7.82
CA PRO A 145 -16.54 -9.30 7.98
C PRO A 145 -17.84 -10.00 7.57
N THR A 146 -17.74 -11.14 6.90
CA THR A 146 -18.89 -12.01 6.61
C THR A 146 -19.17 -12.95 7.78
N GLU A 147 -20.42 -13.40 7.93
CA GLU A 147 -20.78 -14.40 8.94
C GLU A 147 -19.99 -15.70 8.75
N HIS A 148 -20.06 -16.27 7.54
CA HIS A 148 -19.36 -17.51 7.22
C HIS A 148 -17.87 -17.31 7.00
N TYR A 149 -17.08 -18.36 7.22
CA TYR A 149 -15.67 -18.41 6.91
C TYR A 149 -15.40 -18.02 5.45
N SER A 150 -14.41 -17.16 5.27
CA SER A 150 -13.89 -16.79 3.95
C SER A 150 -12.37 -16.86 3.96
N ARG A 151 -11.79 -17.44 2.91
CA ARG A 151 -10.33 -17.44 2.72
C ARG A 151 -9.80 -16.05 2.36
N TYR A 152 -10.58 -15.28 1.61
CA TYR A 152 -10.13 -14.04 0.97
C TYR A 152 -10.64 -12.77 1.65
N ARG A 153 -11.75 -12.87 2.40
CA ARG A 153 -12.39 -11.72 3.07
C ARG A 153 -12.33 -11.89 4.58
N MET A 154 -12.49 -10.78 5.29
CA MET A 154 -12.69 -10.84 6.74
C MET A 154 -13.94 -11.67 7.04
N SER A 155 -13.91 -12.42 8.13
CA SER A 155 -15.03 -13.25 8.56
C SER A 155 -15.09 -13.30 10.07
N PHE A 156 -16.30 -13.28 10.63
CA PHE A 156 -16.50 -13.42 12.06
C PHE A 156 -16.05 -14.79 12.57
N GLU A 157 -16.10 -15.86 11.75
CA GLU A 157 -15.59 -17.19 12.09
C GLU A 157 -14.05 -17.24 12.21
N SER A 158 -13.32 -16.30 11.59
CA SER A 158 -11.87 -16.22 11.69
C SER A 158 -11.40 -15.60 13.02
N PRO A 159 -10.21 -15.95 13.53
CA PRO A 159 -9.56 -15.19 14.60
C PRO A 159 -9.33 -13.72 14.20
N ILE A 160 -9.30 -12.81 15.18
CA ILE A 160 -9.14 -11.39 14.89
C ILE A 160 -7.80 -11.10 14.19
N GLU A 161 -6.76 -11.84 14.55
CA GLU A 161 -5.42 -11.76 13.98
C GLU A 161 -5.45 -12.04 12.47
N VAL A 162 -6.23 -13.03 12.05
CA VAL A 162 -6.41 -13.36 10.64
C VAL A 162 -7.10 -12.20 9.91
N ASN A 163 -8.12 -11.59 10.52
CA ASN A 163 -8.79 -10.43 9.94
C ASN A 163 -7.92 -9.17 9.89
N ILE A 164 -6.99 -9.01 10.85
CA ILE A 164 -5.96 -7.96 10.82
C ILE A 164 -5.08 -8.15 9.59
N TRP A 165 -4.50 -9.33 9.38
CA TRP A 165 -3.62 -9.57 8.24
C TRP A 165 -4.33 -9.48 6.90
N LYS A 166 -5.57 -9.98 6.81
CA LYS A 166 -6.43 -9.76 5.63
C LYS A 166 -6.66 -8.27 5.37
N SER A 167 -6.89 -7.47 6.41
CA SER A 167 -7.01 -6.00 6.28
C SER A 167 -5.70 -5.35 5.81
N MET A 168 -4.55 -5.82 6.29
CA MET A 168 -3.25 -5.29 5.88
C MET A 168 -3.04 -5.45 4.38
N ILE A 169 -3.43 -6.58 3.77
CA ILE A 169 -3.32 -6.76 2.31
C ILE A 169 -4.04 -5.64 1.54
N HIS A 170 -5.24 -5.26 1.97
CA HIS A 170 -6.01 -4.18 1.35
C HIS A 170 -5.35 -2.81 1.52
N ILE A 171 -4.83 -2.53 2.72
CA ILE A 171 -4.16 -1.26 3.03
C ILE A 171 -2.86 -1.14 2.23
N PHE A 172 -2.01 -2.16 2.27
CA PHE A 172 -0.75 -2.19 1.52
C PHE A 172 -1.00 -2.12 0.01
N GLY A 173 -1.99 -2.86 -0.51
CA GLY A 173 -2.38 -2.79 -1.91
C GLY A 173 -2.84 -1.39 -2.33
N PHE A 174 -3.66 -0.74 -1.51
CA PHE A 174 -4.09 0.64 -1.73
C PHE A 174 -2.91 1.62 -1.75
N TYR A 175 -2.06 1.60 -0.73
CA TYR A 175 -0.93 2.54 -0.64
C TYR A 175 0.14 2.28 -1.70
N LEU A 176 0.38 1.02 -2.10
CA LEU A 176 1.26 0.69 -3.22
C LEU A 176 0.71 1.23 -4.53
N ALA A 177 -0.59 1.04 -4.79
CA ALA A 177 -1.22 1.61 -5.98
C ALA A 177 -1.19 3.14 -5.97
N ALA A 178 -1.48 3.76 -4.83
CA ALA A 178 -1.40 5.21 -4.66
C ALA A 178 0.02 5.73 -4.89
N PHE A 179 1.03 5.04 -4.36
CA PHE A 179 2.44 5.34 -4.57
C PHE A 179 2.81 5.33 -6.04
N VAL A 180 2.47 4.26 -6.77
CA VAL A 180 2.80 4.16 -8.20
C VAL A 180 2.07 5.24 -9.02
N LEU A 181 0.82 5.54 -8.68
CA LEU A 181 0.05 6.59 -9.34
C LEU A 181 0.60 7.99 -9.03
N ALA A 182 1.08 8.25 -7.81
CA ALA A 182 1.72 9.50 -7.44
C ALA A 182 2.98 9.80 -8.28
N PHE A 183 3.69 8.75 -8.73
CA PHE A 183 4.80 8.90 -9.69
C PHE A 183 4.32 9.09 -11.13
N ARG A 184 3.40 8.23 -11.58
CA ARG A 184 3.03 8.13 -13.00
C ARG A 184 2.12 9.27 -13.46
N LEU A 185 1.19 9.70 -12.62
CA LEU A 185 0.18 10.70 -13.01
C LEU A 185 0.80 12.08 -13.29
N PRO A 186 1.66 12.66 -12.42
CA PRO A 186 2.28 13.94 -12.74
C PRO A 186 3.24 13.85 -13.94
N ALA A 187 3.96 12.72 -14.08
CA ALA A 187 4.82 12.48 -15.23
C ALA A 187 4.02 12.45 -16.55
N TYR A 188 2.87 11.77 -16.56
CA TYR A 188 1.95 11.74 -17.70
C TYR A 188 1.45 13.15 -18.06
N ILE A 189 0.95 13.89 -17.06
CA ILE A 189 0.45 15.27 -17.26
C ILE A 189 1.54 16.19 -17.84
N ARG A 190 2.80 16.04 -17.39
CA ARG A 190 3.93 16.81 -17.96
C ARG A 190 4.23 16.41 -19.41
N SER A 191 4.18 15.12 -19.73
CA SER A 191 4.46 14.64 -21.09
C SER A 191 3.41 15.05 -22.11
N THR A 192 2.14 15.21 -21.70
CA THR A 192 1.03 15.60 -22.60
C THR A 192 0.83 17.10 -22.73
N ARG A 193 1.48 17.92 -21.88
CA ARG A 193 1.47 19.39 -21.96
C ARG A 193 2.62 19.98 -22.79
N ARG A 194 3.50 19.14 -23.35
CA ARG A 194 4.50 19.54 -24.36
C ARG A 194 3.95 19.28 -25.75
#